data_AF-A0A9N9NKF8-F1
#
_entry.id   AF-A0A9N9NKF8-F1
#
_cell.length_a   1.000
_cell.length_b   1.000
_cell.length_c   1.000
_cell.angle_alpha   90.00
_cell.angle_beta   90.00
_cell.angle_gamma   90.00
#
_symmetry.space_group_name_H-M   'P 1'
#
loop_
_entity.id
_entity.type
_entity.pdbx_description
1 polymer ?
#
loop_
_entity_poly.entity_id
_entity_poly.type
_entity_poly.pdbx_seq_one_letter_code
_entity_poly.pdbx_strand_id
1 'polypeptide(L)'
;REVDHQMEYEILKCLKSLLNCRWGAQEALSHPTCIHSITFSLISQQLNTRKLVAEVLSFLCYCEIPTGHNLVLGGFDQLMQFRAESGRFNAWMNILENTINSRGRYGSLVNASEEFKKGGIGIDGSIMEYVLSNMILVNSIVGVCDDVEERVRLRNQLHDCNLSRIIEKMRNLNYELINRQISKFENDSELDFEEVTEYYNQQILQDMTYPFIIFSFDILIFIIAFMSSVEGTKAQDFFLSTLQQMLLIRDEGETRTRYFQLINALITQIVRDRRVPDQDLNSSLSLIVSQAINKFNEQEKLEAALEAALEDAREAKAIAEKALREKKELQDELSTREDGNLKSKIDSNEQLLRISRHTIQTQQVQIAEKDLLIRKYESILKELGYSNDSDASGQHDQERRKEIAKTEAILEGQVWTPSAFEFK
;
A
#
# COMPACT_ATOMS: atom_id res chain seq x y z
N ARG A 1 7.77 -39.97 33.95
CA ARG A 1 7.22 -38.89 33.08
C ARG A 1 7.25 -37.54 33.77
N GLU A 2 6.48 -37.29 34.83
CA GLU A 2 6.50 -35.95 35.49
C GLU A 2 7.86 -35.62 36.13
N VAL A 3 8.50 -36.60 36.77
CA VAL A 3 9.86 -36.50 37.29
C VAL A 3 10.89 -36.19 36.18
N ASP A 4 10.71 -36.76 35.00
CA ASP A 4 11.64 -36.58 33.87
C ASP A 4 11.57 -35.15 33.33
N HIS A 5 10.37 -34.58 33.22
CA HIS A 5 10.21 -33.18 32.80
C HIS A 5 10.76 -32.20 33.85
N GLN A 6 10.57 -32.51 35.15
CA GLN A 6 11.18 -31.69 36.20
C GLN A 6 12.73 -31.76 36.12
N MET A 7 13.29 -32.94 35.88
CA MET A 7 14.73 -33.12 35.73
C MET A 7 15.26 -32.34 34.52
N GLU A 8 14.56 -32.37 33.38
CA GLU A 8 14.89 -31.55 32.19
C GLU A 8 14.99 -30.06 32.56
N TYR A 9 14.00 -29.54 33.28
CA TYR A 9 13.99 -28.13 33.72
C TYR A 9 15.15 -27.80 34.67
N GLU A 10 15.46 -28.67 35.63
CA GLU A 10 16.61 -28.48 36.53
C GLU A 10 17.95 -28.48 35.78
N ILE A 11 18.14 -29.41 34.84
CA ILE A 11 19.35 -29.49 34.01
C ILE A 11 19.53 -28.20 33.21
N LEU A 12 18.46 -27.67 32.60
CA LEU A 12 18.51 -26.42 31.86
C LEU A 12 18.84 -25.21 32.74
N LYS A 13 18.38 -25.18 33.99
CA LYS A 13 18.79 -24.13 34.94
C LYS A 13 20.28 -24.21 35.24
N CYS A 14 20.82 -25.41 35.46
CA CYS A 14 22.26 -25.61 35.63
C CYS A 14 23.05 -25.17 34.40
N LEU A 15 22.57 -25.52 33.19
CA LEU A 15 23.17 -25.09 31.93
C LEU A 15 23.15 -23.57 31.78
N LYS A 16 22.02 -22.91 32.07
CA LYS A 16 21.94 -21.44 32.06
C LYS A 16 22.96 -20.81 33.01
N SER A 17 23.11 -21.33 34.23
CA SER A 17 24.12 -20.84 35.17
C SER A 17 25.54 -21.02 34.64
N LEU A 18 25.82 -22.14 33.95
CA LEU A 18 27.12 -22.40 33.33
C LEU A 18 27.39 -21.47 32.15
N LEU A 19 26.40 -21.24 31.29
CA LEU A 19 26.49 -20.32 30.13
C LEU A 19 26.67 -18.86 30.54
N ASN A 20 26.24 -18.49 31.76
CA ASN A 20 26.48 -17.15 32.31
C ASN A 20 27.94 -16.93 32.74
N CYS A 21 28.79 -17.95 32.66
CA CYS A 21 30.24 -17.84 32.83
C CYS A 21 30.90 -17.86 31.45
N ARG A 22 31.83 -16.92 31.18
CA ARG A 22 32.54 -16.85 29.89
C ARG A 22 33.16 -18.19 29.47
N TRP A 23 33.86 -18.85 30.38
CA TRP A 23 34.46 -20.16 30.12
C TRP A 23 33.41 -21.24 29.82
N GLY A 24 32.29 -21.24 30.56
CA GLY A 24 31.20 -22.19 30.34
C GLY A 24 30.50 -21.99 29.00
N ALA A 25 30.31 -20.73 28.57
CA ALA A 25 29.80 -20.43 27.24
C ALA A 25 30.73 -20.94 26.14
N GLN A 26 32.05 -20.69 26.25
CA GLN A 26 33.05 -21.15 25.27
C GLN A 26 33.12 -22.68 25.17
N GLU A 27 33.08 -23.37 26.31
CA GLU A 27 33.05 -24.83 26.31
C GLU A 27 31.75 -25.35 25.67
N ALA A 28 30.60 -24.74 25.97
CA ALA A 28 29.33 -25.14 25.35
C ALA A 28 29.32 -24.96 23.82
N LEU A 29 29.93 -23.89 23.31
CA LEU A 29 30.10 -23.66 21.86
C LEU A 29 30.99 -24.73 21.21
N SER A 30 31.94 -25.29 21.95
CA SER A 30 32.82 -26.37 21.48
C SER A 30 32.11 -27.72 21.37
N HIS A 31 30.91 -27.86 21.96
CA HIS A 31 30.11 -29.09 21.94
C HIS A 31 28.72 -28.86 21.32
N PRO A 32 28.58 -28.93 19.98
CA PRO A 32 27.32 -28.67 19.27
C PRO A 32 26.12 -29.49 19.78
N THR A 33 26.36 -30.72 20.22
CA THR A 33 25.33 -31.61 20.77
C THR A 33 24.64 -31.03 22.00
N CYS A 34 25.33 -30.21 22.79
CA CYS A 34 24.75 -29.50 23.93
C CYS A 34 23.66 -28.52 23.46
N ILE A 35 23.99 -27.68 22.48
CA ILE A 35 23.08 -26.68 21.93
C ILE A 35 21.92 -27.35 21.19
N HIS A 36 22.19 -28.40 20.41
CA HIS A 36 21.12 -29.17 19.77
C HIS A 36 20.15 -29.77 20.80
N SER A 37 20.66 -30.33 21.90
CA SER A 37 19.83 -30.88 22.98
C SER A 37 18.98 -29.80 23.65
N ILE A 38 19.56 -28.61 23.87
CA ILE A 38 18.81 -27.44 24.37
C ILE A 38 17.70 -27.05 23.37
N THR A 39 17.98 -27.02 22.07
CA THR A 39 16.96 -26.71 21.05
C THR A 39 15.81 -27.72 21.05
N PHE A 40 16.08 -29.00 21.32
CA PHE A 40 15.04 -30.03 21.46
C PHE A 40 14.15 -29.81 22.69
N SER A 41 14.57 -29.02 23.68
CA SER A 41 13.71 -28.67 24.81
C SER A 41 12.72 -27.54 24.51
N LEU A 42 12.77 -26.91 23.31
CA LEU A 42 11.73 -25.96 22.84
C LEU A 42 10.36 -26.64 22.68
N ILE A 43 10.35 -27.96 22.48
CA ILE A 43 9.15 -28.78 22.30
C ILE A 43 8.73 -29.52 23.59
N SER A 44 9.33 -29.17 24.73
CA SER A 44 8.97 -29.76 26.04
C SER A 44 7.52 -29.42 26.42
N GLN A 45 6.88 -30.31 27.17
CA GLN A 45 5.50 -30.09 27.65
C GLN A 45 5.44 -28.95 28.69
N GLN A 46 6.53 -28.73 29.44
CA GLN A 46 6.58 -27.71 30.48
C GLN A 46 6.79 -26.31 29.90
N LEU A 47 5.89 -25.38 30.22
CA LEU A 47 5.96 -23.98 29.77
C LEU A 47 7.26 -23.30 30.21
N ASN A 48 7.62 -23.48 31.49
CA ASN A 48 8.82 -22.85 32.07
C ASN A 48 10.11 -23.34 31.40
N THR A 49 10.17 -24.62 31.04
CA THR A 49 11.28 -25.20 30.26
C THR A 49 11.40 -24.53 28.90
N ARG A 50 10.30 -24.44 28.15
CA ARG A 50 10.29 -23.80 26.84
C ARG A 50 10.66 -22.32 26.90
N LYS A 51 10.17 -21.59 27.92
CA LYS A 51 10.57 -20.19 28.17
C LYS A 51 12.09 -20.09 28.38
N LEU A 52 12.62 -20.89 29.30
CA LEU A 52 14.02 -20.87 29.67
C LEU A 52 14.92 -21.18 28.46
N VAL A 53 14.52 -22.15 27.65
CA VAL A 53 15.24 -22.50 26.41
C VAL A 53 15.22 -21.34 25.43
N ALA A 54 14.09 -20.65 25.24
CA ALA A 54 14.03 -19.49 24.36
C ALA A 54 14.99 -18.37 24.80
N GLU A 55 15.09 -18.10 26.10
CA GLU A 55 16.07 -17.15 26.66
C GLU A 55 17.52 -17.59 26.40
N VAL A 56 17.82 -18.87 26.65
CA VAL A 56 19.17 -19.43 26.48
C VAL A 56 19.59 -19.39 25.01
N LEU A 57 18.73 -19.82 24.08
CA LEU A 57 19.01 -19.77 22.65
C LEU A 57 19.16 -18.32 22.16
N SER A 58 18.38 -17.38 22.69
CA SER A 58 18.50 -15.96 22.37
C SER A 58 19.88 -15.43 22.74
N PHE A 59 20.39 -15.81 23.92
CA PHE A 59 21.74 -15.48 24.36
C PHE A 59 22.82 -16.13 23.48
N LEU A 60 22.65 -17.42 23.15
CA LEU A 60 23.59 -18.16 22.30
C LEU A 60 23.72 -17.59 20.89
N CYS A 61 22.66 -17.00 20.33
CA CYS A 61 22.75 -16.31 19.04
C CYS A 61 23.81 -15.19 19.05
N TYR A 62 23.96 -14.47 20.17
CA TYR A 62 24.95 -13.40 20.31
C TYR A 62 26.33 -13.88 20.81
N CYS A 63 26.51 -15.17 21.07
CA CYS A 63 27.78 -15.71 21.54
C CYS A 63 28.74 -15.96 20.38
N GLU A 64 29.89 -15.28 20.39
CA GLU A 64 30.99 -15.46 19.40
C GLU A 64 30.49 -15.47 17.95
N ILE A 65 29.73 -14.42 17.56
CA ILE A 65 29.11 -14.27 16.24
C ILE A 65 30.16 -14.53 15.12
N PRO A 66 29.85 -15.39 14.13
CA PRO A 66 28.58 -16.09 13.88
C PRO A 66 28.49 -17.51 14.47
N THR A 67 29.45 -17.94 15.29
CA THR A 67 29.58 -19.34 15.76
C THR A 67 28.37 -19.81 16.55
N GLY A 68 27.96 -19.09 17.60
CA GLY A 68 26.82 -19.48 18.43
C GLY A 68 25.50 -19.48 17.66
N HIS A 69 25.28 -18.47 16.82
CA HIS A 69 24.11 -18.39 15.93
C HIS A 69 24.02 -19.57 14.96
N ASN A 70 25.12 -19.93 14.30
CA ASN A 70 25.17 -21.10 13.41
C ASN A 70 24.85 -22.41 14.14
N LEU A 71 25.31 -22.57 15.40
CA LEU A 71 24.99 -23.75 16.21
C LEU A 71 23.51 -23.78 16.62
N VAL A 72 22.90 -22.63 16.91
CA VAL A 72 21.46 -22.53 17.16
C VAL A 72 20.66 -22.92 15.91
N LEU A 73 21.01 -22.39 14.74
CA LEU A 73 20.39 -22.78 13.47
C LEU A 73 20.57 -24.27 13.16
N GLY A 74 21.78 -24.81 13.38
CA GLY A 74 22.04 -26.24 13.28
C GLY A 74 21.17 -27.08 14.23
N GLY A 75 20.92 -26.59 15.44
CA GLY A 75 19.97 -27.21 16.37
C GLY A 75 18.53 -27.25 15.85
N PHE A 76 18.08 -26.18 15.18
CA PHE A 76 16.77 -26.17 14.53
C PHE A 76 16.72 -27.11 13.33
N ASP A 77 17.79 -27.22 12.54
CA ASP A 77 17.88 -28.20 11.45
C ASP A 77 17.80 -29.64 11.96
N GLN A 78 18.48 -29.95 13.06
CA GLN A 78 18.37 -31.26 13.72
C GLN A 78 16.96 -31.52 14.24
N LEU A 79 16.31 -30.51 14.83
CA LEU A 79 14.93 -30.63 15.31
C LEU A 79 13.94 -30.87 14.17
N MET A 80 14.11 -30.16 13.04
CA MET A 80 13.32 -30.35 11.82
C MET A 80 13.46 -31.79 11.30
N GLN A 81 14.69 -32.30 11.19
CA GLN A 81 14.95 -33.68 10.76
C GLN A 81 14.33 -34.70 11.72
N PHE A 82 14.48 -34.50 13.03
CA PHE A 82 13.95 -35.41 14.05
C PHE A 82 12.42 -35.45 14.06
N ARG A 83 11.75 -34.32 13.82
CA ARG A 83 10.29 -34.23 13.74
C ARG A 83 9.73 -34.51 12.36
N ALA A 84 10.58 -34.70 11.34
CA ALA A 84 10.21 -34.84 9.94
C ALA A 84 9.31 -33.70 9.45
N GLU A 85 9.63 -32.47 9.86
CA GLU A 85 8.92 -31.26 9.47
C GLU A 85 9.44 -30.72 8.14
N SER A 86 8.59 -30.03 7.40
CA SER A 86 8.94 -29.41 6.11
C SER A 86 9.71 -28.10 6.25
N GLY A 87 9.55 -27.40 7.39
CA GLY A 87 10.20 -26.13 7.67
C GLY A 87 11.05 -26.18 8.94
N ARG A 88 12.23 -25.55 8.88
CA ARG A 88 13.23 -25.48 9.96
C ARG A 88 12.62 -25.08 11.32
N PHE A 89 11.74 -24.10 11.32
CA PHE A 89 11.15 -23.54 12.53
C PHE A 89 9.75 -24.09 12.86
N ASN A 90 9.21 -25.01 12.03
CA ASN A 90 7.80 -25.39 12.09
C ASN A 90 7.41 -26.04 13.43
N ALA A 91 8.22 -26.98 13.93
CA ALA A 91 7.97 -27.65 15.21
C ALA A 91 7.86 -26.66 16.38
N TRP A 92 8.75 -25.65 16.40
CA TRP A 92 8.76 -24.61 17.41
C TRP A 92 7.56 -23.66 17.27
N MET A 93 7.30 -23.15 16.06
CA MET A 93 6.21 -22.22 15.79
C MET A 93 4.84 -22.82 16.09
N ASN A 94 4.61 -24.09 15.73
CA ASN A 94 3.37 -24.79 16.04
C ASN A 94 3.10 -24.86 17.55
N ILE A 95 4.14 -25.12 18.34
CA ILE A 95 4.02 -25.19 19.81
C ILE A 95 3.78 -23.82 20.41
N LEU A 96 4.48 -22.80 19.93
CA LEU A 96 4.27 -21.41 20.35
C LEU A 96 2.83 -20.98 20.08
N GLU A 97 2.34 -21.21 18.85
CA GLU A 97 0.99 -20.85 18.46
C GLU A 97 -0.07 -21.59 19.30
N ASN A 98 0.09 -22.90 19.48
CA ASN A 98 -0.82 -23.71 20.28
C ASN A 98 -0.88 -23.23 21.73
N THR A 99 0.27 -22.81 22.29
CA THR A 99 0.35 -22.29 23.66
C THR A 99 -0.39 -20.96 23.79
N ILE A 100 -0.26 -20.06 22.81
CA ILE A 100 -1.00 -18.80 22.77
C ILE A 100 -2.51 -19.06 22.66
N ASN A 101 -2.93 -20.02 21.83
CA ASN A 101 -4.34 -20.39 21.65
C ASN A 101 -4.95 -21.06 22.90
N SER A 102 -4.13 -21.77 23.69
CA SER A 102 -4.59 -22.55 24.86
C SER A 102 -5.18 -21.70 25.99
N ARG A 103 -5.01 -20.37 25.93
CA ARG A 103 -5.58 -19.36 26.83
C ARG A 103 -7.10 -19.17 26.73
N GLY A 104 -7.72 -19.70 25.67
CA GLY A 104 -9.13 -19.47 25.36
C GLY A 104 -9.35 -18.15 24.61
N ARG A 105 -10.37 -18.11 23.75
CA ARG A 105 -10.71 -16.89 22.98
C ARG A 105 -11.22 -15.82 23.96
N TYR A 106 -10.61 -14.64 23.96
CA TYR A 106 -11.03 -13.44 24.73
C TYR A 106 -10.77 -13.45 26.25
N GLY A 107 -9.70 -14.07 26.75
CA GLY A 107 -9.41 -14.05 28.19
C GLY A 107 -10.47 -14.76 29.05
N SER A 108 -11.32 -15.57 28.41
CA SER A 108 -12.38 -16.34 29.04
C SER A 108 -11.98 -17.82 29.09
N LEU A 109 -11.99 -18.38 30.30
CA LEU A 109 -11.64 -19.78 30.60
C LEU A 109 -12.63 -20.82 30.04
N VAL A 110 -13.70 -20.37 29.38
CA VAL A 110 -14.81 -21.21 28.91
C VAL A 110 -14.38 -22.24 27.85
N ASN A 111 -13.22 -22.03 27.20
CA ASN A 111 -12.63 -23.01 26.29
C ASN A 111 -11.10 -23.11 26.41
N ALA A 112 -10.53 -22.77 27.57
CA ALA A 112 -9.11 -22.92 27.82
C ALA A 112 -8.76 -24.40 28.05
N SER A 113 -7.55 -24.82 27.66
CA SER A 113 -7.06 -26.20 27.85
C SER A 113 -7.16 -26.63 29.33
N GLU A 114 -7.34 -27.91 29.61
CA GLU A 114 -7.39 -28.46 30.99
C GLU A 114 -6.14 -28.09 31.82
N GLU A 115 -4.99 -27.84 31.17
CA GLU A 115 -3.77 -27.31 31.80
C GLU A 115 -3.95 -25.88 32.34
N PHE A 116 -4.75 -25.06 31.65
CA PHE A 116 -5.08 -23.69 32.04
C PHE A 116 -6.02 -23.63 33.25
N LYS A 117 -6.98 -24.57 33.33
CA LYS A 117 -7.94 -24.64 34.44
C LYS A 117 -7.29 -25.07 35.75
N LYS A 118 -6.19 -25.81 35.70
CA LYS A 118 -5.48 -26.31 36.90
C LYS A 118 -4.46 -25.33 37.49
N GLY A 119 -4.01 -24.30 36.76
CA GLY A 119 -2.83 -23.52 37.16
C GLY A 119 -3.06 -22.24 37.98
N GLY A 120 -4.30 -21.90 38.38
CA GLY A 120 -4.57 -20.79 39.32
C GLY A 120 -4.28 -19.36 38.81
N ILE A 121 -4.45 -18.38 39.69
CA ILE A 121 -4.24 -16.94 39.45
C ILE A 121 -2.72 -16.69 39.35
N GLY A 122 -2.21 -16.36 38.15
CA GLY A 122 -0.78 -16.12 37.89
C GLY A 122 -0.23 -16.73 36.58
N ILE A 123 -0.98 -17.63 35.94
CA ILE A 123 -0.61 -18.22 34.64
C ILE A 123 -0.50 -17.17 33.53
N ASP A 124 -1.37 -16.16 33.54
CA ASP A 124 -1.39 -15.13 32.50
C ASP A 124 -0.03 -14.43 32.39
N GLY A 125 0.61 -14.08 33.52
CA GLY A 125 1.95 -13.48 33.52
C GLY A 125 3.03 -14.41 32.98
N SER A 126 2.97 -15.71 33.32
CA SER A 126 3.94 -16.71 32.86
C SER A 126 3.89 -16.92 31.34
N ILE A 127 2.69 -16.80 30.74
CA ILE A 127 2.52 -16.90 29.29
C ILE A 127 2.97 -15.63 28.59
N MET A 128 2.67 -14.44 29.13
CA MET A 128 3.19 -13.19 28.55
C MET A 128 4.72 -13.22 28.51
N GLU A 129 5.34 -13.64 29.60
CA GLU A 129 6.78 -13.82 29.71
C GLU A 129 7.32 -14.87 28.73
N TYR A 130 6.63 -16.00 28.56
CA TYR A 130 6.99 -17.00 27.55
C TYR A 130 6.92 -16.42 26.13
N VAL A 131 5.83 -15.75 25.77
CA VAL A 131 5.64 -15.16 24.44
C VAL A 131 6.69 -14.08 24.18
N LEU A 132 7.00 -13.25 25.18
CA LEU A 132 8.06 -12.26 25.11
C LEU A 132 9.42 -12.91 24.82
N SER A 133 9.81 -13.96 25.56
CA SER A 133 11.07 -14.68 25.33
C SER A 133 11.15 -15.27 23.91
N ASN A 134 10.04 -15.75 23.35
CA ASN A 134 10.02 -16.28 21.99
C ASN A 134 10.13 -15.18 20.93
N MET A 135 9.48 -14.04 21.12
CA MET A 135 9.62 -12.91 20.20
C MET A 135 11.05 -12.33 20.24
N ILE A 136 11.68 -12.33 21.43
CA ILE A 136 13.11 -12.01 21.56
C ILE A 136 13.95 -13.02 20.77
N LEU A 137 13.67 -14.32 20.87
CA LEU A 137 14.39 -15.35 20.11
C LEU A 137 14.25 -15.15 18.59
N VAL A 138 13.04 -14.83 18.10
CA VAL A 138 12.82 -14.48 16.68
C VAL A 138 13.73 -13.32 16.26
N ASN A 139 13.75 -12.24 17.05
CA ASN A 139 14.60 -11.08 16.79
C ASN A 139 16.10 -11.41 16.87
N SER A 140 16.51 -12.28 17.79
CA SER A 140 17.91 -12.71 17.91
C SER A 140 18.37 -13.58 16.74
N ILE A 141 17.49 -14.45 16.21
CA ILE A 141 17.81 -15.29 15.05
C ILE A 141 18.03 -14.44 13.80
N VAL A 142 17.21 -13.40 13.58
CA VAL A 142 17.33 -12.55 12.39
C VAL A 142 18.39 -11.47 12.58
N GLY A 143 18.29 -10.69 13.66
CA GLY A 143 19.07 -9.46 13.85
C GLY A 143 20.54 -9.63 14.24
N VAL A 144 21.05 -10.86 14.36
CA VAL A 144 22.48 -11.13 14.53
C VAL A 144 23.24 -11.14 13.20
N CYS A 145 22.56 -11.38 12.09
CA CYS A 145 23.22 -11.56 10.80
C CYS A 145 23.60 -10.22 10.18
N ASP A 146 24.86 -10.06 9.79
CA ASP A 146 25.35 -8.83 9.15
C ASP A 146 24.86 -8.72 7.69
N ASP A 147 24.68 -9.85 7.00
CA ASP A 147 24.23 -9.90 5.61
C ASP A 147 22.71 -9.75 5.49
N VAL A 148 22.27 -8.73 4.74
CA VAL A 148 20.85 -8.44 4.49
C VAL A 148 20.14 -9.60 3.77
N GLU A 149 20.83 -10.31 2.86
CA GLU A 149 20.25 -11.46 2.16
C GLU A 149 19.94 -12.61 3.13
N GLU A 150 20.83 -12.82 4.10
CA GLU A 150 20.65 -13.84 5.14
C GLU A 150 19.51 -13.45 6.10
N ARG A 151 19.43 -12.18 6.50
CA ARG A 151 18.30 -11.67 7.31
C ARG A 151 16.96 -11.85 6.61
N VAL A 152 16.85 -11.45 5.35
CA VAL A 152 15.63 -11.61 4.54
C VAL A 152 15.26 -13.09 4.38
N ARG A 153 16.24 -13.96 4.11
CA ARG A 153 16.02 -15.40 3.98
C ARG A 153 15.47 -16.02 5.27
N LEU A 154 16.07 -15.70 6.42
CA LEU A 154 15.62 -16.20 7.72
C LEU A 154 14.23 -15.68 8.07
N ARG A 155 13.94 -14.41 7.78
CA ARG A 155 12.61 -13.82 7.96
C ARG A 155 11.55 -14.55 7.13
N ASN A 156 11.84 -14.84 5.86
CA ASN A 156 10.94 -15.60 4.99
C ASN A 156 10.69 -17.02 5.53
N GLN A 157 11.74 -17.73 5.96
CA GLN A 157 11.59 -19.07 6.58
C GLN A 157 10.69 -19.05 7.82
N LEU A 158 10.76 -17.98 8.63
CA LEU A 158 9.87 -17.81 9.78
C LEU A 158 8.43 -17.53 9.36
N HIS A 159 8.21 -16.68 8.34
CA HIS A 159 6.88 -16.42 7.78
C HIS A 159 6.24 -17.68 7.17
N ASP A 160 7.02 -18.51 6.47
CA ASP A 160 6.58 -19.81 5.94
C ASP A 160 6.14 -20.76 7.08
N CYS A 161 6.72 -20.61 8.27
CA CYS A 161 6.33 -21.32 9.49
C CYS A 161 5.19 -20.61 10.27
N ASN A 162 4.35 -19.82 9.59
CA ASN A 162 3.19 -19.10 10.13
C ASN A 162 3.48 -17.94 11.10
N LEU A 163 4.70 -17.36 11.10
CA LEU A 163 5.03 -16.26 12.02
C LEU A 163 4.04 -15.09 11.93
N SER A 164 3.57 -14.71 10.73
CA SER A 164 2.60 -13.60 10.57
C SER A 164 1.34 -13.81 11.41
N ARG A 165 0.76 -15.01 11.34
CA ARG A 165 -0.43 -15.39 12.10
C ARG A 165 -0.17 -15.41 13.61
N ILE A 166 1.04 -15.82 14.01
CA ILE A 166 1.44 -15.82 15.41
C ILE A 166 1.58 -14.39 15.93
N ILE A 167 2.22 -13.48 15.17
CA ILE A 167 2.38 -12.07 15.54
C ILE A 167 1.03 -11.39 15.76
N GLU A 168 0.03 -11.62 14.88
CA GLU A 168 -1.33 -11.11 15.09
C GLU A 168 -1.93 -11.56 16.43
N LYS A 169 -1.73 -12.83 16.80
CA LYS A 169 -2.17 -13.37 18.09
C LYS A 169 -1.39 -12.78 19.27
N MET A 170 -0.10 -12.54 19.11
CA MET A 170 0.74 -11.88 20.12
C MET A 170 0.28 -10.43 20.37
N ARG A 171 -0.08 -9.68 19.32
CA ARG A 171 -0.61 -8.31 19.46
C ARG A 171 -1.89 -8.26 20.28
N ASN A 172 -2.78 -9.25 20.08
CA ASN A 172 -4.03 -9.37 20.84
C ASN A 172 -3.82 -9.60 22.35
N LEU A 173 -2.59 -9.88 22.79
CA LEU A 173 -2.26 -9.98 24.22
C LEU A 173 -2.19 -8.62 24.91
N ASN A 174 -2.09 -7.52 24.14
CA ASN A 174 -1.99 -6.13 24.63
C ASN A 174 -0.89 -5.93 25.69
N TYR A 175 0.26 -6.58 25.50
CA TYR A 175 1.41 -6.48 26.40
C TYR A 175 2.51 -5.62 25.79
N GLU A 176 2.87 -4.53 26.46
CA GLU A 176 3.74 -3.49 25.89
C GLU A 176 5.12 -4.01 25.46
N LEU A 177 5.74 -4.87 26.26
CA LEU A 177 7.06 -5.40 25.94
C LEU A 177 7.04 -6.30 24.70
N ILE A 178 5.96 -7.09 24.51
CA ILE A 178 5.77 -7.91 23.31
C ILE A 178 5.58 -7.00 22.10
N ASN A 179 4.70 -6.00 22.21
CA ASN A 179 4.45 -5.04 21.13
C ASN A 179 5.73 -4.32 20.70
N ARG A 180 6.59 -3.95 21.67
CA ARG A 180 7.89 -3.34 21.37
C ARG A 180 8.81 -4.27 20.57
N GLN A 181 8.84 -5.57 20.91
CA GLN A 181 9.64 -6.55 20.16
C GLN A 181 9.07 -6.81 18.75
N ILE A 182 7.75 -6.79 18.59
CA ILE A 182 7.10 -6.90 17.28
C ILE A 182 7.43 -5.66 16.42
N SER A 183 7.27 -4.46 16.97
CA SER A 183 7.64 -3.24 16.24
C SER A 183 9.11 -3.21 15.86
N LYS A 184 10.01 -3.72 16.73
CA LYS A 184 11.41 -3.88 16.36
C LYS A 184 11.57 -4.79 15.13
N PHE A 185 10.95 -5.97 15.13
CA PHE A 185 11.02 -6.92 14.02
C PHE A 185 10.55 -6.33 12.68
N GLU A 186 9.45 -5.59 12.72
CA GLU A 186 8.86 -4.94 11.54
C GLU A 186 9.72 -3.80 11.04
N ASN A 187 10.18 -2.91 11.93
CA ASN A 187 11.09 -1.84 11.57
C ASN A 187 12.39 -2.39 10.96
N ASP A 188 12.97 -3.43 11.57
CA ASP A 188 14.17 -4.09 11.03
C ASP A 188 13.88 -4.70 9.63
N SER A 189 12.66 -5.19 9.38
CA SER A 189 12.25 -5.68 8.05
C SER A 189 12.10 -4.56 7.02
N GLU A 190 11.60 -3.40 7.41
CA GLU A 190 11.51 -2.22 6.55
C GLU A 190 12.90 -1.71 6.18
N LEU A 191 13.82 -1.65 7.15
CA LEU A 191 15.22 -1.26 6.91
C LEU A 191 15.94 -2.24 5.97
N ASP A 192 15.77 -3.55 6.17
CA ASP A 192 16.32 -4.56 5.27
C ASP A 192 15.79 -4.39 3.84
N PHE A 193 14.51 -4.04 3.73
CA PHE A 193 13.87 -3.80 2.44
C PHE A 193 14.42 -2.54 1.74
N GLU A 194 14.63 -1.47 2.49
CA GLU A 194 15.29 -0.25 2.00
C GLU A 194 16.73 -0.55 1.55
N GLU A 195 17.51 -1.27 2.33
CA GLU A 195 18.91 -1.63 2.00
C GLU A 195 19.00 -2.46 0.71
N VAL A 196 18.14 -3.47 0.55
CA VAL A 196 18.07 -4.28 -0.68
C VAL A 196 17.67 -3.41 -1.87
N THR A 197 16.68 -2.53 -1.67
CA THR A 197 16.18 -1.64 -2.72
C THR A 197 17.27 -0.65 -3.15
N GLU A 198 18.01 -0.07 -2.21
CA GLU A 198 19.15 0.80 -2.50
C GLU A 198 20.27 0.08 -3.25
N TYR A 199 20.60 -1.15 -2.86
CA TYR A 199 21.60 -1.97 -3.56
C TYR A 199 21.22 -2.22 -5.02
N TYR A 200 19.99 -2.67 -5.27
CA TYR A 200 19.50 -2.91 -6.64
C TYR A 200 19.36 -1.59 -7.41
N ASN A 201 18.89 -0.52 -6.79
CA ASN A 201 18.85 0.79 -7.43
C ASN A 201 20.25 1.25 -7.82
N GLN A 202 21.26 1.10 -6.97
CA GLN A 202 22.64 1.47 -7.29
C GLN A 202 23.24 0.60 -8.40
N GLN A 203 23.00 -0.71 -8.40
CA GLN A 203 23.44 -1.58 -9.50
C GLN A 203 22.72 -1.27 -10.81
N ILE A 204 21.41 -1.06 -10.78
CA ILE A 204 20.60 -0.71 -11.95
C ILE A 204 20.97 0.69 -12.48
N LEU A 205 21.25 1.65 -11.59
CA LEU A 205 21.70 3.00 -11.96
C LEU A 205 23.10 2.99 -12.57
N GLN A 206 23.97 2.06 -12.18
CA GLN A 206 25.27 1.86 -12.83
C GLN A 206 25.14 1.25 -14.24
N ASP A 207 24.03 0.53 -14.51
CA ASP A 207 23.82 -0.24 -15.74
C ASP A 207 22.83 0.38 -16.75
N MET A 208 22.56 1.70 -16.65
CA MET A 208 21.89 2.57 -17.66
C MET A 208 20.39 2.91 -17.42
N THR A 209 20.12 4.21 -17.30
CA THR A 209 19.00 4.95 -17.94
C THR A 209 17.54 4.69 -17.54
N TYR A 210 17.11 4.28 -16.32
CA TYR A 210 15.66 4.24 -16.05
C TYR A 210 15.21 4.63 -14.63
N PRO A 211 14.72 5.87 -14.41
CA PRO A 211 14.10 6.33 -13.16
C PRO A 211 12.71 5.74 -12.82
N PHE A 212 12.30 4.61 -13.43
CA PHE A 212 10.88 4.18 -13.45
C PHE A 212 10.56 2.94 -12.59
N ILE A 213 11.56 2.26 -12.02
CA ILE A 213 11.36 0.96 -11.34
C ILE A 213 10.72 1.08 -9.95
N ILE A 214 10.72 2.28 -9.37
CA ILE A 214 10.15 2.58 -8.03
C ILE A 214 8.64 2.23 -7.92
N PHE A 215 7.91 2.08 -9.03
CA PHE A 215 6.47 1.79 -9.05
C PHE A 215 6.08 0.29 -9.13
N SER A 216 7.00 -0.67 -9.05
CA SER A 216 6.73 -2.05 -9.48
C SER A 216 6.94 -3.16 -8.41
N PHE A 217 6.73 -2.84 -7.13
CA PHE A 217 6.81 -3.84 -6.04
C PHE A 217 5.76 -4.96 -6.17
N ASP A 218 4.53 -4.59 -6.51
CA ASP A 218 3.44 -5.54 -6.78
C ASP A 218 3.71 -6.44 -7.99
N ILE A 219 4.41 -5.91 -8.99
CA ILE A 219 4.75 -6.65 -10.21
C ILE A 219 5.81 -7.70 -9.91
N LEU A 220 6.82 -7.38 -9.11
CA LEU A 220 7.87 -8.34 -8.74
C LEU A 220 7.31 -9.50 -7.91
N ILE A 221 6.51 -9.18 -6.89
CA ILE A 221 5.84 -10.19 -6.05
C ILE A 221 4.91 -11.07 -6.90
N PHE A 222 4.12 -10.46 -7.80
CA PHE A 222 3.26 -11.21 -8.72
C PHE A 222 4.05 -12.15 -9.64
N ILE A 223 5.15 -11.67 -10.23
CA ILE A 223 5.99 -12.49 -11.12
C ILE A 223 6.60 -13.67 -10.34
N ILE A 224 7.12 -13.44 -9.14
CA ILE A 224 7.69 -14.50 -8.30
C ILE A 224 6.62 -15.53 -7.93
N ALA A 225 5.45 -15.08 -7.44
CA ALA A 225 4.36 -15.97 -7.05
C ALA A 225 3.80 -16.77 -8.25
N PHE A 226 3.69 -16.14 -9.43
CA PHE A 226 3.24 -16.81 -10.64
C PHE A 226 4.25 -17.85 -11.12
N MET A 227 5.54 -17.50 -11.15
CA MET A 227 6.61 -18.41 -11.59
C MET A 227 6.71 -19.65 -10.70
N SER A 228 6.57 -19.50 -9.38
CA SER A 228 6.51 -20.64 -8.45
C SER A 228 5.27 -21.52 -8.65
N SER A 229 4.15 -20.96 -9.12
CA SER A 229 2.91 -21.71 -9.39
C SER A 229 2.98 -22.55 -10.67
N VAL A 230 3.74 -22.09 -11.67
CA VAL A 230 3.88 -22.77 -12.97
C VAL A 230 5.17 -23.59 -13.10
N GLU A 231 6.01 -23.61 -12.07
CA GLU A 231 7.31 -24.28 -12.05
C GLU A 231 7.16 -25.78 -12.38
N GLY A 232 7.92 -26.25 -13.38
CA GLY A 232 7.87 -27.65 -13.82
C GLY A 232 6.71 -28.01 -14.75
N THR A 233 5.91 -27.04 -15.19
CA THR A 233 4.81 -27.24 -16.16
C THR A 233 5.15 -26.64 -17.53
N LYS A 234 4.51 -27.14 -18.60
CA LYS A 234 4.62 -26.53 -19.94
C LYS A 234 4.06 -25.10 -20.01
N ALA A 235 3.29 -24.66 -19.01
CA ALA A 235 2.74 -23.30 -18.95
C ALA A 235 3.84 -22.25 -18.71
N GLN A 236 4.95 -22.64 -18.08
CA GLN A 236 6.12 -21.77 -17.86
C GLN A 236 6.69 -21.24 -19.19
N ASP A 237 6.86 -22.11 -20.17
CA ASP A 237 7.39 -21.75 -21.50
C ASP A 237 6.45 -20.80 -22.24
N PHE A 238 5.13 -21.05 -22.18
CA PHE A 238 4.13 -20.19 -22.81
C PHE A 238 4.05 -18.82 -22.14
N PHE A 239 4.17 -18.76 -20.82
CA PHE A 239 4.21 -17.50 -20.08
C PHE A 239 5.45 -16.67 -20.44
N LEU A 240 6.63 -17.29 -20.42
CA LEU A 240 7.88 -16.63 -20.80
C LEU A 240 7.83 -16.10 -22.24
N SER A 241 7.34 -16.92 -23.17
CA SER A 241 7.14 -16.51 -24.57
C SER A 241 6.19 -15.33 -24.70
N THR A 242 5.14 -15.26 -23.86
CA THR A 242 4.17 -14.16 -23.87
C THR A 242 4.81 -12.87 -23.39
N LEU A 243 5.59 -12.89 -22.30
CA LEU A 243 6.31 -11.72 -21.80
C LEU A 243 7.35 -11.21 -22.81
N GLN A 244 8.07 -12.12 -23.46
CA GLN A 244 9.02 -11.78 -24.52
C GLN A 244 8.32 -11.07 -25.69
N GLN A 245 7.12 -11.53 -26.08
CA GLN A 245 6.33 -10.89 -27.13
C GLN A 245 5.82 -9.50 -26.73
N MET A 246 5.41 -9.32 -25.47
CA MET A 246 5.04 -8.00 -24.94
C MET A 246 6.23 -7.02 -24.93
N LEU A 247 7.44 -7.51 -24.69
CA LEU A 247 8.67 -6.71 -24.73
C LEU A 247 9.04 -6.27 -26.16
N LEU A 248 8.63 -7.03 -27.18
CA LEU A 248 8.86 -6.73 -28.58
C LEU A 248 7.91 -5.67 -29.16
N ILE A 249 6.95 -5.15 -28.38
CA ILE A 249 6.12 -4.02 -28.79
C ILE A 249 7.01 -2.76 -28.79
N ARG A 250 7.44 -2.35 -29.99
CA ARG A 250 8.40 -1.25 -30.21
C ARG A 250 7.77 0.14 -30.33
N ASP A 251 6.45 0.22 -30.37
CA ASP A 251 5.76 1.50 -30.52
C ASP A 251 5.87 2.32 -29.22
N GLU A 252 5.97 3.64 -29.34
CA GLU A 252 6.09 4.57 -28.21
C GLU A 252 4.79 5.37 -28.00
N GLY A 253 4.55 5.83 -26.77
CA GLY A 253 3.40 6.67 -26.43
C GLY A 253 2.05 5.93 -26.48
N GLU A 254 1.05 6.55 -27.08
CA GLU A 254 -0.35 6.13 -27.03
C GLU A 254 -0.62 4.78 -27.71
N THR A 255 0.08 4.49 -28.82
CA THR A 255 -0.05 3.23 -29.55
C THR A 255 0.34 2.03 -28.68
N ARG A 256 1.41 2.16 -27.88
CA ARG A 256 1.83 1.13 -26.92
C ARG A 256 0.75 0.86 -25.88
N THR A 257 0.17 1.94 -25.34
CA THR A 257 -0.94 1.85 -24.38
C THR A 257 -2.14 1.10 -24.98
N ARG A 258 -2.50 1.40 -26.24
CA ARG A 258 -3.59 0.71 -26.94
C ARG A 258 -3.32 -0.80 -27.10
N TYR A 259 -2.08 -1.20 -27.40
CA TYR A 259 -1.70 -2.63 -27.46
C TYR A 259 -1.86 -3.32 -26.09
N PHE A 260 -1.35 -2.72 -25.01
CA PHE A 260 -1.47 -3.32 -23.68
C PHE A 260 -2.91 -3.36 -23.18
N GLN A 261 -3.74 -2.37 -23.51
CA GLN A 261 -5.17 -2.40 -23.20
C GLN A 261 -5.90 -3.53 -23.95
N LEU A 262 -5.55 -3.76 -25.22
CA LEU A 262 -6.10 -4.88 -26.00
C LEU A 262 -5.70 -6.23 -25.40
N ILE A 263 -4.42 -6.39 -25.07
CA ILE A 263 -3.88 -7.59 -24.42
C ILE A 263 -4.61 -7.85 -23.09
N ASN A 264 -4.79 -6.82 -22.27
CA ASN A 264 -5.50 -6.95 -20.99
C ASN A 264 -6.97 -7.37 -21.17
N ALA A 265 -7.67 -6.79 -22.15
CA ALA A 265 -9.05 -7.15 -22.45
C ALA A 265 -9.18 -8.62 -22.89
N LEU A 266 -8.24 -9.09 -23.73
CA LEU A 266 -8.18 -10.48 -24.18
C LEU A 266 -7.92 -11.45 -23.01
N ILE A 267 -6.92 -11.17 -22.17
CA ILE A 267 -6.58 -11.99 -20.99
C ILE A 267 -7.76 -12.03 -20.01
N THR A 268 -8.37 -10.88 -19.71
CA THR A 268 -9.51 -10.79 -18.79
C THR A 268 -10.67 -11.65 -19.26
N GLN A 269 -10.95 -11.69 -20.56
CA GLN A 269 -12.00 -12.53 -21.11
C GLN A 269 -11.65 -14.01 -21.00
N ILE A 270 -10.43 -14.41 -21.36
CA ILE A 270 -9.97 -15.80 -21.26
C ILE A 270 -10.09 -16.33 -19.82
N VAL A 271 -9.75 -15.50 -18.84
CA VAL A 271 -9.86 -15.86 -17.41
C VAL A 271 -11.31 -15.90 -16.93
N ARG A 272 -12.16 -15.00 -17.44
CA ARG A 272 -13.57 -14.88 -17.06
C ARG A 272 -14.43 -16.00 -17.69
N ASP A 273 -14.11 -16.40 -18.90
CA ASP A 273 -14.85 -17.42 -19.64
C ASP A 273 -14.34 -18.82 -19.31
N ARG A 274 -14.83 -19.39 -18.21
CA ARG A 274 -14.48 -20.76 -17.76
C ARG A 274 -15.12 -21.87 -18.63
N ARG A 275 -15.61 -21.56 -19.83
CA ARG A 275 -16.30 -22.53 -20.70
C ARG A 275 -15.31 -23.25 -21.61
N VAL A 276 -15.60 -24.53 -21.86
CA VAL A 276 -14.80 -25.47 -22.67
C VAL A 276 -14.45 -24.84 -24.02
N PRO A 277 -13.19 -24.98 -24.49
CA PRO A 277 -12.75 -24.36 -25.72
C PRO A 277 -13.25 -25.19 -26.89
N ASP A 278 -14.43 -24.89 -27.42
CA ASP A 278 -14.75 -25.30 -28.79
C ASP A 278 -15.83 -24.40 -29.43
N GLN A 279 -15.48 -23.89 -30.60
CA GLN A 279 -16.29 -23.20 -31.62
C GLN A 279 -16.68 -21.71 -31.42
N ASP A 280 -16.86 -21.20 -30.19
CA ASP A 280 -17.30 -19.78 -29.99
C ASP A 280 -16.18 -18.77 -29.67
N LEU A 281 -14.93 -19.21 -29.57
CA LEU A 281 -13.80 -18.34 -29.22
C LEU A 281 -13.46 -17.33 -30.33
N ASN A 282 -13.44 -17.74 -31.60
CA ASN A 282 -13.03 -16.87 -32.70
C ASN A 282 -14.01 -15.71 -32.95
N SER A 283 -15.31 -15.98 -32.88
CA SER A 283 -16.36 -14.96 -32.98
C SER A 283 -16.31 -13.99 -31.80
N SER A 284 -16.12 -14.52 -30.59
CA SER A 284 -16.02 -13.72 -29.37
C SER A 284 -14.77 -12.83 -29.37
N LEU A 285 -13.61 -13.36 -29.75
CA LEU A 285 -12.36 -12.60 -29.86
C LEU A 285 -12.47 -11.49 -30.93
N SER A 286 -13.03 -11.78 -32.10
CA SER A 286 -13.24 -10.78 -33.16
C SER A 286 -14.18 -9.65 -32.71
N LEU A 287 -15.23 -9.98 -31.95
CA LEU A 287 -16.20 -9.02 -31.44
C LEU A 287 -15.57 -8.13 -30.36
N ILE A 288 -14.71 -8.69 -29.50
CA ILE A 288 -14.00 -7.95 -28.44
C ILE A 288 -12.96 -7.00 -29.02
N VAL A 289 -12.15 -7.46 -29.99
CA VAL A 289 -11.19 -6.59 -30.68
C VAL A 289 -11.94 -5.43 -31.35
N SER A 290 -13.08 -5.70 -31.98
CA SER A 290 -13.91 -4.66 -32.61
C SER A 290 -14.51 -3.68 -31.58
N GLN A 291 -14.98 -4.18 -30.43
CA GLN A 291 -15.53 -3.34 -29.36
C GLN A 291 -14.45 -2.47 -28.70
N ALA A 292 -13.26 -3.02 -28.45
CA ALA A 292 -12.14 -2.28 -27.89
C ALA A 292 -11.69 -1.16 -28.85
N ILE A 293 -11.55 -1.47 -30.15
CA ILE A 293 -11.22 -0.48 -31.18
C ILE A 293 -12.28 0.62 -31.26
N ASN A 294 -13.57 0.25 -31.23
CA ASN A 294 -14.67 1.23 -31.26
C ASN A 294 -14.65 2.14 -30.02
N LYS A 295 -14.38 1.59 -28.83
CA LYS A 295 -14.27 2.36 -27.60
C LYS A 295 -13.11 3.35 -27.64
N PHE A 296 -11.96 2.94 -28.17
CA PHE A 296 -10.82 3.85 -28.34
C PHE A 296 -11.14 4.98 -29.33
N ASN A 297 -11.76 4.65 -30.47
CA ASN A 297 -12.17 5.66 -31.45
C ASN A 297 -13.23 6.63 -30.91
N GLU A 298 -14.11 6.17 -30.03
CA GLU A 298 -15.13 7.00 -29.38
C GLU A 298 -14.51 7.92 -28.32
N GLN A 299 -13.53 7.42 -27.55
CA GLN A 299 -12.78 8.20 -26.59
C GLN A 299 -11.92 9.29 -27.26
N GLU A 300 -11.25 8.97 -28.37
CA GLU A 300 -10.46 9.94 -29.15
C GLU A 300 -11.34 11.07 -29.73
N LYS A 301 -12.54 10.72 -30.23
CA LYS A 301 -13.51 11.72 -30.69
C LYS A 301 -14.03 12.61 -29.55
N LEU A 302 -14.20 12.05 -28.36
CA LEU A 302 -14.69 12.78 -27.20
C LEU A 302 -13.64 13.79 -26.70
N GLU A 303 -12.37 13.38 -26.63
CA GLU A 303 -11.27 14.26 -26.23
C GLU A 303 -11.06 15.39 -27.25
N ALA A 304 -11.08 15.08 -28.55
CA ALA A 304 -11.00 16.12 -29.58
C ALA A 304 -12.18 17.12 -29.53
N ALA A 305 -13.39 16.65 -29.24
CA ALA A 305 -14.56 17.51 -29.07
C ALA A 305 -14.46 18.39 -27.81
N LEU A 306 -13.89 17.86 -26.72
CA LEU A 306 -13.66 18.60 -25.48
C LEU A 306 -12.63 19.72 -25.69
N GLU A 307 -11.55 19.42 -26.40
CA GLU A 307 -10.48 20.40 -26.66
C GLU A 307 -10.96 21.54 -27.58
N ALA A 308 -11.74 21.21 -28.61
CA ALA A 308 -12.40 22.22 -29.44
C ALA A 308 -13.36 23.12 -28.63
N ALA A 309 -14.15 22.53 -27.72
CA ALA A 309 -15.06 23.30 -26.88
C ALA A 309 -14.34 24.22 -25.88
N LEU A 310 -13.17 23.81 -25.38
CA LEU A 310 -12.33 24.64 -24.52
C LEU A 310 -11.72 25.81 -25.27
N GLU A 311 -11.32 25.61 -26.52
CA GLU A 311 -10.76 26.68 -27.35
C GLU A 311 -11.83 27.72 -27.72
N ASP A 312 -13.02 27.28 -28.13
CA ASP A 312 -14.18 28.16 -28.37
C ASP A 312 -14.53 28.99 -27.13
N ALA A 313 -14.45 28.39 -25.94
CA ALA A 313 -14.69 29.08 -24.68
C ALA A 313 -13.63 30.16 -24.38
N ARG A 314 -12.36 29.90 -24.71
CA ARG A 314 -11.28 30.90 -24.57
C ARG A 314 -11.46 32.06 -25.54
N GLU A 315 -11.80 31.77 -26.80
CA GLU A 315 -12.06 32.81 -27.81
C GLU A 315 -13.24 33.70 -27.40
N ALA A 316 -14.34 33.09 -26.94
CA ALA A 316 -15.49 33.83 -26.43
C ALA A 316 -15.14 34.74 -25.25
N LYS A 317 -14.30 34.27 -24.32
CA LYS A 317 -13.81 35.06 -23.18
C LYS A 317 -12.94 36.24 -23.64
N ALA A 318 -12.03 36.03 -24.59
CA ALA A 318 -11.17 37.08 -25.12
C ALA A 318 -11.97 38.18 -25.84
N ILE A 319 -13.01 37.81 -26.58
CA ILE A 319 -13.92 38.76 -27.24
C ILE A 319 -14.70 39.58 -26.20
N ALA A 320 -15.20 38.92 -25.14
CA ALA A 320 -15.92 39.60 -24.06
C ALA A 320 -15.01 40.61 -23.32
N GLU A 321 -13.77 40.25 -23.02
CA GLU A 321 -12.79 41.15 -22.38
C GLU A 321 -12.41 42.34 -23.27
N LYS A 322 -12.35 42.15 -24.60
CA LYS A 322 -12.12 43.24 -25.55
C LYS A 322 -13.32 44.20 -25.59
N ALA A 323 -14.53 43.67 -25.68
CA ALA A 323 -15.75 44.48 -25.66
C ALA A 323 -15.90 45.28 -24.34
N LEU A 324 -15.45 44.69 -23.22
CA LEU A 324 -15.46 45.37 -21.91
C LEU A 324 -14.47 46.55 -21.87
N ARG A 325 -13.28 46.40 -22.48
CA ARG A 325 -12.28 47.48 -22.59
C ARG A 325 -12.74 48.62 -23.48
N GLU A 326 -13.25 48.30 -24.67
CA GLU A 326 -13.80 49.30 -25.60
C GLU A 326 -14.95 50.09 -24.95
N LYS A 327 -15.81 49.41 -24.16
CA LYS A 327 -16.85 50.08 -23.37
C LYS A 327 -16.27 51.06 -22.36
N LYS A 328 -15.18 50.70 -21.68
CA LYS A 328 -14.54 51.53 -20.67
C LYS A 328 -13.87 52.77 -21.29
N GLU A 329 -13.19 52.59 -22.41
CA GLU A 329 -12.58 53.68 -23.19
C GLU A 329 -13.65 54.66 -23.71
N LEU A 330 -14.76 54.14 -24.25
CA LEU A 330 -15.88 54.97 -24.70
C LEU A 330 -16.59 55.70 -23.54
N GLN A 331 -16.65 55.10 -22.35
CA GLN A 331 -17.17 55.77 -21.14
C GLN A 331 -16.26 56.92 -20.69
N ASP A 332 -14.94 56.75 -20.78
CA ASP A 332 -13.97 57.79 -20.44
C ASP A 332 -13.98 58.94 -21.46
N GLU A 333 -14.13 58.64 -22.76
CA GLU A 333 -14.32 59.66 -23.81
C GLU A 333 -15.66 60.43 -23.68
N LEU A 334 -16.71 59.77 -23.19
CA LEU A 334 -17.99 60.41 -22.88
C LEU A 334 -17.92 61.35 -21.67
N SER A 335 -17.00 61.09 -20.73
CA SER A 335 -16.78 61.96 -19.57
C SER A 335 -16.01 63.25 -19.90
N THR A 336 -15.35 63.31 -21.05
CA THR A 336 -14.43 64.40 -21.44
C THR A 336 -15.00 65.37 -22.49
N ARG A 337 -16.23 65.19 -22.96
CA ARG A 337 -16.82 66.03 -24.03
C ARG A 337 -18.25 66.48 -23.73
N GLU A 338 -18.38 67.70 -23.23
CA GLU A 338 -19.65 68.43 -23.19
C GLU A 338 -19.97 68.98 -24.59
N ASP A 339 -21.05 68.53 -25.24
CA ASP A 339 -21.97 69.44 -25.96
C ASP A 339 -23.16 68.74 -26.66
N GLY A 340 -24.35 69.30 -26.42
CA GLY A 340 -25.43 69.61 -27.36
C GLY A 340 -26.13 68.52 -28.19
N ASN A 341 -25.40 67.60 -28.82
CA ASN A 341 -25.97 66.55 -29.69
C ASN A 341 -26.43 65.31 -28.88
N LEU A 342 -26.42 65.46 -27.56
CA LEU A 342 -26.54 64.41 -26.57
C LEU A 342 -27.96 63.86 -26.48
N LYS A 343 -29.02 64.66 -26.65
CA LYS A 343 -30.40 64.17 -26.40
C LYS A 343 -30.82 63.05 -27.36
N SER A 344 -30.56 63.21 -28.65
CA SER A 344 -30.90 62.21 -29.69
C SER A 344 -30.00 60.97 -29.62
N LYS A 345 -28.72 61.14 -29.26
CA LYS A 345 -27.80 60.03 -29.04
C LYS A 345 -28.03 59.32 -27.70
N ILE A 346 -28.54 60.01 -26.68
CA ILE A 346 -28.97 59.43 -25.40
C ILE A 346 -30.15 58.51 -25.65
N ASP A 347 -31.19 58.93 -26.38
CA ASP A 347 -32.35 58.08 -26.67
C ASP A 347 -31.96 56.84 -27.51
N SER A 348 -31.06 57.01 -28.49
CA SER A 348 -30.57 55.90 -29.30
C SER A 348 -29.66 54.95 -28.50
N ASN A 349 -28.80 55.50 -27.63
CA ASN A 349 -27.99 54.69 -26.72
C ASN A 349 -28.83 54.02 -25.63
N GLU A 350 -29.93 54.61 -25.19
CA GLU A 350 -30.84 54.01 -24.20
C GLU A 350 -31.57 52.80 -24.80
N GLN A 351 -31.96 52.88 -26.08
CA GLN A 351 -32.46 51.72 -26.83
C GLN A 351 -31.39 50.63 -27.02
N LEU A 352 -30.16 51.01 -27.38
CA LEU A 352 -29.05 50.05 -27.50
C LEU A 352 -28.66 49.44 -26.15
N LEU A 353 -28.71 50.21 -25.06
CA LEU A 353 -28.49 49.73 -23.69
C LEU A 353 -29.61 48.78 -23.25
N ARG A 354 -30.85 49.03 -23.67
CA ARG A 354 -31.97 48.12 -23.39
C ARG A 354 -31.80 46.79 -24.13
N ILE A 355 -31.36 46.82 -25.39
CA ILE A 355 -31.07 45.61 -26.18
C ILE A 355 -29.86 44.87 -25.61
N SER A 356 -28.79 45.59 -25.27
CA SER A 356 -27.59 45.03 -24.65
C SER A 356 -27.90 44.41 -23.28
N ARG A 357 -28.69 45.07 -22.43
CA ARG A 357 -29.17 44.48 -21.16
C ARG A 357 -29.96 43.20 -21.37
N HIS A 358 -30.85 43.17 -22.37
CA HIS A 358 -31.61 41.95 -22.68
C HIS A 358 -30.72 40.82 -23.20
N THR A 359 -29.70 41.16 -23.99
CA THR A 359 -28.70 40.20 -24.52
C THR A 359 -27.80 39.66 -23.41
N ILE A 360 -27.36 40.51 -22.50
CA ILE A 360 -26.57 40.10 -21.32
C ILE A 360 -27.42 39.21 -20.40
N GLN A 361 -28.69 39.55 -20.19
CA GLN A 361 -29.58 38.77 -19.33
C GLN A 361 -29.88 37.39 -19.93
N THR A 362 -30.08 37.30 -21.25
CA THR A 362 -30.24 36.00 -21.94
C THR A 362 -28.94 35.19 -21.91
N GLN A 363 -27.78 35.82 -22.10
CA GLN A 363 -26.48 35.14 -21.96
C GLN A 363 -26.22 34.66 -20.52
N GLN A 364 -26.58 35.44 -19.50
CA GLN A 364 -26.48 35.03 -18.09
C GLN A 364 -27.37 33.83 -17.77
N VAL A 365 -28.59 33.79 -18.31
CA VAL A 365 -29.47 32.61 -18.16
C VAL A 365 -28.85 31.38 -18.82
N GLN A 366 -28.27 31.53 -20.02
CA GLN A 366 -27.58 30.42 -20.70
C GLN A 366 -26.34 29.93 -19.93
N ILE A 367 -25.59 30.84 -19.30
CA ILE A 367 -24.45 30.48 -18.44
C ILE A 367 -24.95 29.71 -17.22
N ALA A 368 -26.00 30.19 -16.54
CA ALA A 368 -26.57 29.50 -15.38
C ALA A 368 -27.12 28.11 -15.74
N GLU A 369 -27.71 27.95 -16.93
CA GLU A 369 -28.20 26.68 -17.44
C GLU A 369 -27.06 25.69 -17.74
N LYS A 370 -25.95 26.19 -18.31
CA LYS A 370 -24.72 25.40 -18.52
C LYS A 370 -24.04 25.01 -17.20
N ASP A 371 -23.99 25.91 -16.21
CA ASP A 371 -23.44 25.61 -14.87
C ASP A 371 -24.26 24.51 -14.16
N LEU A 372 -25.58 24.50 -14.35
CA LEU A 372 -26.46 23.47 -13.79
C LEU A 372 -26.22 22.11 -14.45
N LEU A 373 -25.96 22.09 -15.76
CA LEU A 373 -25.54 20.90 -16.50
C LEU A 373 -24.19 20.37 -15.99
N ILE A 374 -23.20 21.25 -15.81
CA ILE A 374 -21.87 20.89 -15.27
C ILE A 374 -22.02 20.22 -13.90
N ARG A 375 -22.77 20.82 -12.96
CA ARG A 375 -23.01 20.20 -11.64
C ARG A 375 -23.70 18.85 -11.71
N LYS A 376 -24.62 18.68 -12.67
CA LYS A 376 -25.30 17.39 -12.89
C LYS A 376 -24.32 16.34 -13.38
N TYR A 377 -23.39 16.69 -14.27
CA TYR A 377 -22.32 15.80 -14.72
C TYR A 377 -21.31 15.48 -13.61
N GLU A 378 -20.92 16.46 -12.80
CA GLU A 378 -20.06 16.25 -11.63
C GLU A 378 -20.71 15.29 -10.61
N SER A 379 -22.03 15.42 -10.39
CA SER A 379 -22.79 14.49 -9.53
C SER A 379 -22.78 13.07 -10.09
N ILE A 380 -22.94 12.91 -11.42
CA ILE A 380 -22.91 11.60 -12.07
C ILE A 380 -21.49 10.99 -12.01
N LEU A 381 -20.44 11.80 -12.18
CA LEU A 381 -19.06 11.35 -12.05
C LEU A 381 -18.73 10.91 -10.61
N LYS A 382 -19.30 11.59 -9.62
CA LYS A 382 -19.18 11.24 -8.20
C LYS A 382 -19.92 9.94 -7.85
N GLU A 383 -21.10 9.71 -8.44
CA GLU A 383 -21.83 8.44 -8.32
C GLU A 383 -21.13 7.26 -9.01
N LEU A 384 -20.32 7.52 -10.04
CA LEU A 384 -19.51 6.53 -10.76
C LEU A 384 -18.14 6.24 -10.10
N GLY A 385 -17.86 6.81 -8.94
CA GLY A 385 -16.71 6.44 -8.10
C GLY A 385 -15.36 7.08 -8.46
N TYR A 386 -15.33 8.12 -9.29
CA TYR A 386 -14.11 8.89 -9.56
C TYR A 386 -14.02 10.11 -8.62
N SER A 387 -13.46 9.93 -7.43
CA SER A 387 -13.08 11.03 -6.53
C SER A 387 -11.61 11.37 -6.74
N ASN A 388 -11.31 12.55 -7.29
CA ASN A 388 -10.02 13.19 -7.05
C ASN A 388 -10.19 14.08 -5.82
N ASP A 389 -9.94 13.49 -4.64
CA ASP A 389 -9.71 14.26 -3.42
C ASP A 389 -8.36 14.97 -3.55
N SER A 390 -8.40 16.24 -3.95
CA SER A 390 -7.31 17.18 -3.70
C SER A 390 -7.92 18.50 -3.28
N ASP A 391 -7.66 18.88 -2.02
CA ASP A 391 -8.09 20.05 -1.24
C ASP A 391 -7.72 21.44 -1.84
N ALA A 392 -7.75 21.60 -3.17
CA ALA A 392 -7.47 22.86 -3.86
C ALA A 392 -8.74 23.65 -4.23
N SER A 393 -9.95 23.09 -4.09
CA SER A 393 -11.19 23.76 -4.54
C SER A 393 -11.68 24.86 -3.59
N GLY A 394 -11.40 24.76 -2.29
CA GLY A 394 -11.90 25.70 -1.29
C GLY A 394 -11.39 27.13 -1.45
N GLN A 395 -10.12 27.30 -1.81
CA GLN A 395 -9.53 28.64 -2.02
C GLN A 395 -10.02 29.27 -3.32
N HIS A 396 -10.10 28.50 -4.40
CA HIS A 396 -10.56 29.00 -5.70
C HIS A 396 -12.04 29.41 -5.68
N ASP A 397 -12.89 28.67 -4.95
CA ASP A 397 -14.32 29.02 -4.80
C ASP A 397 -14.54 30.25 -3.93
N GLN A 398 -13.73 30.43 -2.88
CA GLN A 398 -13.82 31.60 -2.02
C GLN A 398 -13.34 32.88 -2.74
N GLU A 399 -12.32 32.75 -3.57
CA GLU A 399 -11.81 33.84 -4.41
C GLU A 399 -12.79 34.21 -5.52
N ARG A 400 -13.41 33.21 -6.17
CA ARG A 400 -14.48 33.44 -7.16
C ARG A 400 -15.70 34.13 -6.56
N ARG A 401 -16.11 33.76 -5.33
CA ARG A 401 -17.22 34.42 -4.62
C ARG A 401 -16.91 35.87 -4.26
N LYS A 402 -15.66 36.17 -3.88
CA LYS A 402 -15.22 37.54 -3.62
C LYS A 402 -15.22 38.39 -4.89
N GLU A 403 -14.80 37.85 -6.02
CA GLU A 403 -14.86 38.54 -7.31
C GLU A 403 -16.30 38.82 -7.77
N ILE A 404 -17.20 37.84 -7.63
CA ILE A 404 -18.62 38.01 -7.97
C ILE A 404 -19.26 39.11 -7.12
N ALA A 405 -19.05 39.09 -5.79
CA ALA A 405 -19.58 40.11 -4.89
C ALA A 405 -19.00 41.51 -5.17
N LYS A 406 -17.74 41.59 -5.57
CA LYS A 406 -17.11 42.85 -5.99
C LYS A 406 -17.74 43.38 -7.28
N THR A 407 -18.01 42.52 -8.26
CA THR A 407 -18.69 42.92 -9.50
C THR A 407 -20.14 43.34 -9.27
N GLU A 408 -20.88 42.68 -8.38
CA GLU A 408 -22.26 43.08 -8.04
C GLU A 408 -22.30 44.46 -7.35
N ALA A 409 -21.43 44.72 -6.38
CA ALA A 409 -21.35 46.02 -5.70
C ALA A 409 -21.02 47.17 -6.67
N ILE A 410 -20.16 46.92 -7.66
CA ILE A 410 -19.81 47.90 -8.70
C ILE A 410 -21.00 48.14 -9.65
N LEU A 411 -21.77 47.10 -9.97
CA LEU A 411 -22.96 47.22 -10.82
C LEU A 411 -24.11 47.97 -10.14
N GLU A 412 -24.20 47.90 -8.81
CA GLU A 412 -25.16 48.67 -8.01
C GLU A 412 -24.69 50.12 -7.70
N GLY A 413 -23.51 50.49 -8.18
CA GLY A 413 -22.95 51.84 -8.01
C GLY A 413 -22.40 52.14 -6.61
N GLN A 414 -22.14 51.11 -5.80
CA GLN A 414 -21.55 51.25 -4.48
C GLN A 414 -20.01 51.14 -4.51
N VAL A 415 -19.32 51.88 -3.64
CA VAL A 415 -17.85 51.80 -3.48
C VAL A 415 -17.52 50.58 -2.61
N TRP A 416 -16.86 49.57 -3.18
CA TRP A 416 -16.47 48.35 -2.47
C TRP A 416 -15.37 48.63 -1.43
N THR A 417 -15.62 48.31 -0.16
CA THR A 417 -14.61 48.31 0.90
C THR A 417 -14.36 46.87 1.41
N PRO A 418 -13.09 46.41 1.54
CA PRO A 418 -12.79 45.01 1.86
C PRO A 418 -13.18 44.54 3.28
N SER A 419 -13.63 45.42 4.18
CA SER A 419 -13.66 45.14 5.62
C SER A 419 -14.91 44.43 6.15
N ALA A 420 -15.85 44.01 5.29
CA ALA A 420 -17.12 43.41 5.74
C ALA A 420 -17.15 41.87 5.75
N PHE A 421 -16.07 41.20 5.31
CA PHE A 421 -15.99 39.73 5.23
C PHE A 421 -14.84 39.12 6.05
N GLU A 422 -14.52 39.73 7.19
CA GLU A 422 -13.81 39.03 8.27
C GLU A 422 -14.80 38.71 9.39
N PHE A 423 -15.36 37.49 9.34
CA PHE A 423 -15.85 36.81 10.54
C PHE A 423 -15.27 35.40 10.57
N LYS A 424 -14.65 35.11 11.74
CA LYS A 424 -14.14 33.86 12.31
C LYS A 424 -14.22 32.57 11.51
#